data_AF-A0ABC9TJN5-F1
#
_entry.id   AF-A0ABC9TJN5-F1
#
_cell.length_a   1.000
_cell.length_b   1.000
_cell.length_c   1.000
_cell.angle_alpha   90.00
_cell.angle_beta   90.00
_cell.angle_gamma   90.00
#
_symmetry.space_group_name_H-M   'P 1'
#
loop_
_entity.id
_entity.type
_entity.pdbx_description
1 polymer ?
#
loop_
_entity_poly.entity_id
_entity_poly.type
_entity_poly.pdbx_seq_one_letter_code
_entity_poly.pdbx_strand_id
1 'polypeptide(L)'
;MIGAKMTVWSETESAESAGIMKKAVLLLAVGEIGYWAYSAAPQATAIDGMHAFLPQAIGMVIVAVIYSAVVTIKGGETSPFIEAVSYKQIFSGFFFAFAALTYLISAQPDMNGLATGFILSQTSVVLATLTGIWFLGQKKTAKEMTVTIIGLVLILAAATITVMI
;
A
#
# COMPACT_ATOMS: atom_id res chain seq x y z
N MET A 1 6.82 12.60 -1.24
CA MET A 1 6.30 12.79 0.14
C MET A 1 5.46 14.04 0.33
N ILE A 2 5.92 15.23 -0.09
CA ILE A 2 5.17 16.50 0.11
C ILE A 2 3.76 16.44 -0.50
N GLY A 3 3.64 16.01 -1.77
CA GLY A 3 2.33 15.89 -2.43
C GLY A 3 1.38 14.93 -1.71
N ALA A 4 1.87 13.77 -1.25
CA ALA A 4 1.07 12.81 -0.48
C ALA A 4 0.61 13.36 0.88
N LYS A 5 1.42 14.18 1.55
CA LYS A 5 0.99 14.86 2.79
C LYS A 5 -0.14 15.87 2.52
N MET A 6 -0.09 16.55 1.38
CA MET A 6 -1.11 17.52 0.99
C MET A 6 -2.45 16.85 0.67
N THR A 7 -2.47 15.63 0.12
CA THR A 7 -3.72 14.93 -0.20
C THR A 7 -4.49 14.45 1.03
N VAL A 8 -3.80 14.21 2.15
CA VAL A 8 -4.39 13.76 3.42
C VAL A 8 -4.59 14.89 4.43
N TRP A 9 -4.23 16.13 4.08
CA TRP A 9 -4.40 17.28 4.97
C TRP A 9 -5.88 17.60 5.21
N SER A 10 -6.19 17.99 6.45
CA SER A 10 -7.53 18.32 6.97
C SER A 10 -7.47 19.62 7.76
N GLU A 11 -8.50 20.46 7.63
CA GLU A 11 -8.60 21.78 8.28
C GLU A 11 -9.02 21.65 9.76
N THR A 12 -9.75 20.59 10.10
CA THR A 12 -10.07 20.23 11.50
C THR A 12 -9.22 19.04 11.95
N GLU A 13 -8.21 19.29 12.78
CA GLU A 13 -7.47 18.23 13.47
C GLU A 13 -8.22 17.83 14.76
N SER A 14 -8.50 16.54 14.94
CA SER A 14 -8.98 16.03 16.23
C SER A 14 -7.81 15.98 17.23
N ALA A 15 -7.98 16.65 18.37
CA ALA A 15 -6.94 16.85 19.38
C ALA A 15 -6.39 15.57 20.06
N GLU A 16 -6.97 14.40 19.77
CA GLU A 16 -6.57 13.10 20.32
C GLU A 16 -5.42 12.42 19.52
N SER A 17 -4.98 13.03 18.42
CA SER A 17 -4.29 12.33 17.33
C SER A 17 -2.76 12.26 17.39
N ALA A 18 -2.04 13.14 18.10
CA ALA A 18 -0.58 13.26 17.91
C ALA A 18 0.23 12.00 18.32
N GLY A 19 -0.10 11.40 19.47
CA GLY A 19 0.58 10.21 19.97
C GLY A 19 0.27 8.94 19.17
N ILE A 20 -1.00 8.79 18.76
CA ILE A 20 -1.46 7.68 17.90
C ILE A 20 -0.83 7.81 16.51
N MET A 21 -0.79 9.03 15.97
CA MET A 21 -0.19 9.31 14.67
C MET A 21 1.31 9.03 14.66
N LYS A 22 2.04 9.37 15.73
CA LYS A 22 3.46 9.03 15.85
C LYS A 22 3.68 7.51 15.81
N LYS A 23 2.86 6.73 16.54
CA LYS A 23 2.93 5.26 16.50
C LYS A 23 2.58 4.71 15.12
N ALA A 24 1.53 5.23 14.47
CA ALA A 24 1.14 4.83 13.13
C ALA A 24 2.26 5.11 12.12
N VAL A 25 2.87 6.30 12.14
CA VAL A 25 3.99 6.65 11.26
C VAL A 25 5.19 5.72 11.48
N LEU A 26 5.53 5.41 12.73
CA LEU A 26 6.63 4.48 13.02
C LEU A 26 6.32 3.07 12.53
N LEU A 27 5.08 2.59 12.72
CA LEU A 27 4.64 1.29 12.22
C LEU A 27 4.70 1.24 10.70
N LEU A 28 4.24 2.30 10.02
CA LEU A 28 4.30 2.42 8.56
C LEU A 28 5.74 2.42 8.06
N ALA A 29 6.65 3.14 8.71
CA ALA A 29 8.06 3.15 8.33
C ALA A 29 8.71 1.76 8.41
N VAL A 30 8.39 0.98 9.45
CA VAL A 30 8.83 -0.43 9.55
C VAL A 30 8.18 -1.28 8.45
N GLY A 31 6.91 -1.04 8.15
CA GLY A 31 6.19 -1.70 7.06
C GLY A 31 6.80 -1.43 5.68
N GLU A 32 7.28 -0.21 5.42
CA GLU A 32 7.95 0.16 4.17
C GLU A 32 9.24 -0.63 3.95
N ILE A 33 10.03 -0.83 5.00
CA ILE A 33 11.24 -1.68 4.93
C ILE A 33 10.85 -3.12 4.57
N GLY A 34 9.78 -3.64 5.17
CA GLY A 34 9.23 -4.95 4.82
C GLY A 34 8.76 -5.03 3.37
N TYR A 35 8.12 -3.98 2.87
CA TYR A 35 7.67 -3.89 1.47
C TYR A 35 8.85 -3.85 0.50
N TRP A 36 9.92 -3.13 0.82
CA TRP A 36 11.15 -3.14 0.03
C TRP A 36 11.78 -4.54 -0.02
N ALA A 37 11.84 -5.23 1.12
CA ALA A 37 12.34 -6.61 1.16
C ALA A 37 11.47 -7.54 0.30
N TYR A 38 10.14 -7.45 0.43
CA TYR A 38 9.17 -8.17 -0.41
C TYR A 38 9.42 -7.92 -1.91
N SER A 39 9.65 -6.67 -2.30
CA SER A 39 9.83 -6.29 -3.69
C SER A 39 11.22 -6.61 -4.25
N ALA A 40 12.27 -6.54 -3.44
CA ALA A 40 13.65 -6.73 -3.87
C ALA A 40 14.08 -8.20 -3.82
N ALA A 41 13.51 -8.99 -2.90
CA ALA A 41 13.81 -10.42 -2.77
C ALA A 41 13.70 -11.22 -4.08
N PRO A 42 12.64 -11.10 -4.91
CA PRO A 42 12.57 -11.84 -6.17
C PRO A 42 13.67 -11.40 -7.15
N GLN A 43 14.00 -10.11 -7.16
CA GLN A 43 15.03 -9.52 -8.03
C GLN A 43 16.46 -9.94 -7.65
N ALA A 44 16.68 -10.40 -6.42
CA ALA A 44 17.95 -10.91 -5.95
C ALA A 44 18.20 -12.38 -6.37
N THR A 45 17.21 -13.02 -7.00
CA THR A 45 17.29 -14.40 -7.49
C THR A 45 17.32 -14.43 -9.02
N ALA A 46 17.81 -15.52 -9.62
CA ALA A 46 17.75 -15.73 -11.06
C ALA A 46 16.33 -16.13 -11.56
N ILE A 47 15.32 -16.05 -10.68
CA ILE A 47 13.94 -16.43 -10.95
C ILE A 47 13.19 -15.17 -11.34
N ASP A 48 12.49 -15.18 -12.48
CA ASP A 48 11.67 -14.04 -12.87
C ASP A 48 10.52 -13.80 -11.86
N GLY A 49 9.98 -12.57 -11.85
CA GLY A 49 8.94 -12.17 -10.90
C GLY A 49 7.65 -13.01 -10.98
N MET A 50 7.36 -13.67 -12.11
CA MET A 50 6.18 -14.54 -12.26
C MET A 50 6.39 -15.86 -11.53
N HIS A 51 7.54 -16.49 -11.73
CA HIS A 51 7.90 -17.73 -11.05
C HIS A 51 8.18 -17.52 -9.56
N ALA A 52 8.61 -16.32 -9.16
CA ALA A 52 8.79 -15.96 -7.76
C ALA A 52 7.46 -15.69 -7.04
N PHE A 53 6.39 -15.32 -7.75
CA PHE A 53 5.09 -14.97 -7.16
C PHE A 53 4.45 -16.13 -6.40
N LEU A 54 4.47 -17.35 -6.96
CA LEU A 54 3.81 -18.51 -6.34
C LEU A 54 4.49 -18.93 -5.02
N PRO A 55 5.83 -19.11 -4.94
CA PRO A 55 6.52 -19.33 -3.67
C PRO A 55 6.28 -18.22 -2.64
N GLN A 56 6.24 -16.96 -3.07
CA GLN A 56 5.93 -15.83 -2.19
C GLN A 56 4.50 -15.90 -1.64
N ALA A 57 3.52 -16.19 -2.49
CA ALA A 57 2.12 -16.33 -2.07
C ALA A 57 1.95 -17.47 -1.05
N ILE A 58 2.64 -18.60 -1.26
CA ILE A 58 2.67 -19.70 -0.28
C ILE A 58 3.27 -19.22 1.04
N GLY A 59 4.39 -18.49 1.00
CA GLY A 59 4.99 -17.88 2.19
C GLY A 59 4.04 -16.95 2.93
N MET A 60 3.31 -16.09 2.21
CA MET A 60 2.32 -15.18 2.78
C MET A 60 1.18 -15.93 3.47
N VAL A 61 0.67 -17.01 2.87
CA VAL A 61 -0.37 -17.87 3.48
C VAL A 61 0.14 -18.53 4.74
N ILE A 62 1.35 -19.11 4.72
CA ILE A 62 1.95 -19.76 5.89
C ILE A 62 2.09 -18.76 7.04
N VAL A 63 2.66 -17.58 6.78
CA VAL A 63 2.84 -16.54 7.79
C VAL A 63 1.49 -16.05 8.33
N ALA A 64 0.50 -15.86 7.45
CA ALA A 64 -0.85 -15.44 7.87
C ALA A 64 -1.54 -16.47 8.78
N VAL A 65 -1.41 -17.77 8.47
CA VAL A 65 -1.96 -18.86 9.29
C VAL A 65 -1.25 -18.93 10.64
N ILE A 66 0.09 -18.87 10.66
CA ILE A 66 0.86 -18.88 11.91
C ILE A 66 0.50 -17.67 12.77
N TYR A 67 0.45 -16.48 12.18
CA TYR A 67 0.07 -15.26 12.89
C TYR A 67 -1.33 -15.37 13.49
N SER A 68 -2.30 -15.84 12.70
CA SER A 68 -3.69 -16.04 13.15
C SER A 68 -3.78 -17.07 14.29
N ALA A 69 -2.97 -18.13 14.24
CA ALA A 69 -2.88 -19.13 15.32
C ALA A 69 -2.28 -18.53 16.59
N VAL A 70 -1.19 -17.76 16.48
CA VAL A 70 -0.55 -17.10 17.63
C VAL A 70 -1.51 -16.12 18.31
N VAL A 71 -2.25 -15.31 17.54
CA VAL A 71 -3.25 -14.38 18.09
C VAL A 71 -4.37 -15.14 18.79
N THR A 72 -4.87 -16.22 18.18
CA THR A 72 -5.91 -17.07 18.76
C THR A 72 -5.47 -17.69 20.10
N ILE A 73 -4.23 -18.18 20.19
CA ILE A 73 -3.70 -18.81 21.40
C ILE A 73 -3.44 -17.78 22.52
N LYS A 74 -3.03 -16.56 22.17
CA LYS A 74 -2.79 -15.49 23.15
C LYS A 74 -4.07 -14.99 23.84
N GLY A 75 -5.25 -15.33 23.31
CA GLY A 75 -6.54 -15.20 24.01
C GLY A 75 -7.02 -13.77 24.29
N GLY A 76 -6.36 -12.74 23.74
CA GLY A 76 -6.70 -11.33 23.95
C GLY A 76 -7.70 -10.76 22.94
N GLU A 77 -7.89 -11.42 21.80
CA GLU A 77 -8.73 -10.95 20.68
C GLU A 77 -9.55 -12.12 20.10
N THR A 78 -10.64 -11.81 19.40
CA THR A 78 -11.43 -12.80 18.67
C THR A 78 -10.59 -13.48 17.60
N SER A 79 -10.73 -14.81 17.49
CA SER A 79 -9.88 -15.59 16.59
C SER A 79 -10.11 -15.17 15.13
N PRO A 80 -9.07 -14.79 14.36
CA PRO A 80 -9.22 -14.45 12.95
C PRO A 80 -9.82 -15.57 12.11
N PHE A 81 -9.74 -16.84 12.56
CA PHE A 81 -10.28 -18.00 11.86
C PHE A 81 -11.81 -18.09 11.91
N ILE A 82 -12.46 -17.52 12.92
CA ILE A 82 -13.92 -17.56 13.08
C ILE A 82 -14.59 -16.24 12.68
N GLU A 83 -13.82 -15.16 12.59
CA GLU A 83 -14.34 -13.86 12.22
C GLU A 83 -14.80 -13.81 10.76
N ALA A 84 -16.08 -13.52 10.56
CA ALA A 84 -16.64 -13.31 9.23
C ALA A 84 -15.94 -12.16 8.46
N VAL A 85 -15.38 -11.18 9.19
CA VAL A 85 -14.64 -10.05 8.59
C VAL A 85 -13.37 -10.55 7.89
N SER A 86 -12.64 -11.51 8.46
CA SER A 86 -11.47 -12.12 7.83
C SER A 86 -11.79 -12.70 6.46
N TYR A 87 -12.94 -13.39 6.33
CA TYR A 87 -13.37 -13.97 5.06
C TYR A 87 -13.83 -12.91 4.06
N LYS A 88 -14.47 -11.82 4.51
CA LYS A 88 -14.81 -10.69 3.63
C LYS A 88 -13.55 -10.03 3.08
N GLN A 89 -12.46 -9.99 3.85
CA GLN A 89 -11.19 -9.42 3.41
C GLN A 89 -10.46 -10.25 2.34
N ILE A 90 -10.84 -11.52 2.13
CA ILE A 90 -10.32 -12.31 1.00
C ILE A 90 -10.62 -11.61 -0.33
N PHE A 91 -11.76 -10.93 -0.45
CA PHE A 91 -12.09 -10.15 -1.63
C PHE A 91 -11.09 -9.01 -1.87
N SER A 92 -10.73 -8.25 -0.84
CA SER A 92 -9.66 -7.24 -0.93
C SER A 92 -8.30 -7.88 -1.22
N GLY A 93 -8.02 -9.04 -0.63
CA GLY A 93 -6.81 -9.81 -0.85
C GLY A 93 -6.65 -10.27 -2.30
N PHE A 94 -7.74 -10.58 -2.99
CA PHE A 94 -7.72 -10.93 -4.41
C PHE A 94 -7.24 -9.76 -5.28
N PHE A 95 -7.77 -8.54 -5.09
CA PHE A 95 -7.29 -7.37 -5.83
C PHE A 95 -5.85 -7.00 -5.45
N PHE A 96 -5.48 -7.19 -4.18
CA PHE A 96 -4.09 -7.03 -3.75
C PHE A 96 -3.17 -8.00 -4.48
N ALA A 97 -3.53 -9.28 -4.59
CA ALA A 97 -2.73 -10.28 -5.31
C ALA A 97 -2.55 -9.91 -6.79
N PHE A 98 -3.60 -9.40 -7.44
CA PHE A 98 -3.52 -8.91 -8.82
C PHE A 98 -2.60 -7.69 -8.96
N ALA A 99 -2.71 -6.72 -8.05
CA ALA A 99 -1.83 -5.54 -8.03
C ALA A 99 -0.37 -5.92 -7.73
N ALA A 100 -0.15 -6.84 -6.80
CA ALA A 100 1.16 -7.37 -6.45
C ALA A 100 1.82 -8.10 -7.63
N LEU A 101 1.06 -8.94 -8.34
CA LEU A 101 1.55 -9.66 -9.52
C LEU A 101 1.95 -8.69 -10.64
N THR A 102 1.05 -7.77 -11.00
CA THR A 102 1.32 -6.77 -12.05
C THR A 102 2.50 -5.86 -11.68
N TYR A 103 2.64 -5.52 -10.40
CA TYR A 103 3.81 -4.82 -9.88
C TYR A 103 5.11 -5.62 -10.05
N LEU A 104 5.15 -6.89 -9.63
CA LEU A 104 6.36 -7.71 -9.75
C LEU A 104 6.77 -7.95 -11.20
N ILE A 105 5.80 -8.12 -12.11
CA ILE A 105 6.06 -8.18 -13.56
C ILE A 105 6.66 -6.85 -14.05
N SER A 106 6.06 -5.73 -13.67
CA SER A 106 6.54 -4.39 -14.03
C SER A 106 7.95 -4.11 -13.48
N ALA A 107 8.25 -4.59 -12.28
CA ALA A 107 9.53 -4.41 -11.61
C ALA A 107 10.68 -5.18 -12.27
N GLN A 108 10.41 -6.20 -13.10
CA GLN A 108 11.46 -6.95 -13.80
C GLN A 108 12.35 -6.02 -14.64
N PRO A 109 13.66 -6.28 -14.72
CA PRO A 109 14.59 -5.45 -15.50
C PRO A 109 14.18 -5.32 -16.98
N ASP A 110 13.59 -6.39 -17.52
CA ASP A 110 13.22 -6.52 -18.92
C ASP A 110 11.91 -5.78 -19.28
N MET A 111 11.21 -5.24 -18.26
CA MET A 111 9.96 -4.50 -18.39
C MET A 111 10.16 -3.01 -18.07
N ASN A 112 9.85 -2.57 -16.85
CA ASN A 112 10.08 -1.18 -16.43
C ASN A 112 11.25 -1.05 -15.45
N GLY A 113 11.70 -2.16 -14.86
CA GLY A 113 12.66 -2.15 -13.76
C GLY A 113 12.04 -1.70 -12.43
N LEU A 114 12.75 -1.97 -11.34
CA LEU A 114 12.22 -1.81 -9.98
C LEU A 114 11.86 -0.35 -9.66
N ALA A 115 12.70 0.61 -10.05
CA ALA A 115 12.50 2.03 -9.75
C ALA A 115 11.25 2.57 -10.47
N THR A 116 11.15 2.37 -11.78
CA THR A 116 10.02 2.83 -12.59
C THR A 116 8.73 2.11 -12.24
N GLY A 117 8.78 0.79 -12.06
CA GLY A 117 7.63 -0.02 -11.65
C GLY A 117 7.07 0.41 -10.29
N PHE A 118 7.95 0.74 -9.34
CA PHE A 118 7.55 1.29 -8.04
C PHE A 118 6.90 2.67 -8.18
N ILE A 119 7.48 3.58 -8.94
CA ILE A 119 6.91 4.92 -9.12
C ILE A 119 5.54 4.84 -9.80
N LEU A 120 5.40 3.98 -10.82
CA LEU A 120 4.13 3.76 -11.49
C LEU A 120 3.07 3.20 -10.52
N SER A 121 3.43 2.25 -9.65
CA SER A 121 2.48 1.73 -8.64
C SER A 121 2.04 2.82 -7.65
N GLN A 122 2.95 3.71 -7.23
CA GLN A 122 2.63 4.85 -6.36
C GLN A 122 1.68 5.85 -7.00
N THR A 123 1.64 6.00 -8.33
CA THR A 123 0.65 6.88 -9.00
C THR A 123 -0.80 6.44 -8.77
N SER A 124 -1.03 5.17 -8.41
CA SER A 124 -2.36 4.66 -8.07
C SER A 124 -2.99 5.40 -6.89
N VAL A 125 -2.19 6.04 -6.02
CA VAL A 125 -2.70 6.90 -4.93
C VAL A 125 -3.55 8.06 -5.46
N VAL A 126 -3.26 8.55 -6.67
CA VAL A 126 -4.02 9.61 -7.31
C VAL A 126 -5.43 9.14 -7.60
N LEU A 127 -5.55 7.98 -8.24
CA LEU A 127 -6.82 7.34 -8.50
C LEU A 127 -7.57 7.05 -7.20
N ALA A 128 -6.91 6.47 -6.19
CA ALA A 128 -7.53 6.16 -4.91
C ALA A 128 -8.06 7.40 -4.18
N THR A 129 -7.32 8.51 -4.25
CA THR A 129 -7.74 9.78 -3.64
C THR A 129 -8.97 10.36 -4.34
N LEU A 130 -8.96 10.38 -5.68
CA LEU A 130 -10.06 10.93 -6.47
C LEU A 130 -11.32 10.07 -6.37
N THR A 131 -11.20 8.73 -6.40
CA THR A 131 -12.33 7.83 -6.19
C THR A 131 -12.85 7.90 -4.76
N GLY A 132 -11.99 8.06 -3.75
CA GLY A 132 -12.42 8.31 -2.38
C GLY A 132 -13.29 9.56 -2.24
N ILE A 133 -12.89 10.65 -2.91
CA ILE A 133 -13.64 11.90 -2.90
C ILE A 133 -14.97 11.77 -3.66
N TRP A 134 -14.93 11.30 -4.90
CA TRP A 134 -16.11 11.37 -5.78
C TRP A 134 -17.01 10.14 -5.71
N PHE A 135 -16.45 8.94 -5.57
CA PHE A 135 -17.21 7.69 -5.57
C PHE A 135 -17.65 7.30 -4.16
N LEU A 136 -16.76 7.42 -3.16
CA LEU A 136 -17.09 7.16 -1.75
C LEU A 136 -17.70 8.37 -1.04
N GLY A 137 -17.79 9.52 -1.71
CA GLY A 137 -18.44 10.71 -1.19
C GLY A 137 -17.70 11.37 -0.03
N GLN A 138 -16.37 11.22 0.06
CA GLN A 138 -15.58 11.91 1.09
C GLN A 138 -15.72 13.43 0.91
N LYS A 139 -16.39 14.07 1.87
CA LYS A 139 -16.58 15.52 1.89
C LYS A 139 -15.28 16.19 2.27
N LYS A 140 -14.78 17.06 1.40
CA LYS A 140 -13.66 17.95 1.66
C LYS A 140 -14.13 19.40 1.61
N THR A 141 -13.56 20.25 2.46
CA THR A 141 -13.76 21.71 2.35
C THR A 141 -13.12 22.23 1.05
N ALA A 142 -13.52 23.42 0.60
CA ALA A 142 -12.94 24.02 -0.61
C ALA A 142 -11.40 24.14 -0.51
N LYS A 143 -10.88 24.47 0.67
CA LYS A 143 -9.42 24.56 0.91
C LYS A 143 -8.76 23.18 0.88
N GLU A 144 -9.32 22.19 1.56
CA GLU A 144 -8.81 20.82 1.55
C GLU A 144 -8.78 20.24 0.13
N MET A 145 -9.82 20.53 -0.67
CA MET A 145 -9.88 20.13 -2.07
C MET A 145 -8.75 20.76 -2.88
N THR A 146 -8.54 22.08 -2.77
CA THR A 146 -7.45 22.77 -3.48
C THR A 146 -6.07 22.22 -3.10
N VAL A 147 -5.81 22.04 -1.81
CA VAL A 147 -4.54 21.47 -1.33
C VAL A 147 -4.35 20.03 -1.82
N THR A 148 -5.43 19.24 -1.86
CA THR A 148 -5.41 17.87 -2.39
C THR A 148 -5.05 17.88 -3.87
N ILE A 149 -5.71 18.68 -4.70
CA ILE A 149 -5.45 18.76 -6.14
C ILE A 149 -3.99 19.19 -6.41
N ILE A 150 -3.47 20.18 -5.69
CA ILE A 150 -2.06 20.59 -5.80
C ILE A 150 -1.13 19.43 -5.43
N GLY A 151 -1.44 18.71 -4.35
CA GLY A 151 -0.69 17.52 -3.94
C GLY A 151 -0.65 16.42 -5.01
N LEU A 152 -1.79 16.17 -5.67
CA LEU A 152 -1.90 15.21 -6.77
C LEU A 152 -1.08 15.63 -7.99
N VAL A 153 -1.13 16.91 -8.38
CA VAL A 153 -0.31 17.44 -9.48
C VAL A 153 1.18 17.29 -9.19
N LEU A 154 1.61 17.54 -7.94
CA LEU A 154 3.01 17.35 -7.54
C LEU A 154 3.44 15.88 -7.61
N ILE A 155 2.57 14.94 -7.22
CA ILE A 155 2.86 13.49 -7.33
C ILE A 155 3.05 13.11 -8.80
N LEU A 156 2.14 13.54 -9.68
CA LEU A 156 2.22 13.24 -11.11
C LEU A 156 3.47 13.85 -11.74
N ALA A 157 3.78 15.11 -11.46
CA ALA A 157 4.97 15.76 -11.98
C ALA A 157 6.26 15.05 -11.54
N ALA A 158 6.37 14.70 -10.25
CA ALA A 158 7.53 13.96 -9.74
C ALA A 158 7.66 12.56 -10.38
N ALA A 159 6.54 11.85 -10.57
CA ALA A 159 6.53 10.57 -11.24
C ALA A 159 6.98 10.69 -12.69
N THR A 160 6.45 11.65 -13.45
CA THR A 160 6.82 11.88 -14.86
C THR A 160 8.31 12.22 -15.01
N ILE A 161 8.85 13.11 -14.18
CA ILE A 161 10.28 13.47 -14.22
C ILE A 161 11.14 12.23 -13.98
N THR A 162 10.79 11.41 -13.01
CA THR A 162 11.63 10.25 -12.65
C THR A 162 11.54 9.12 -13.67
N VAL A 163 10.43 8.99 -14.40
CA VAL A 163 10.30 8.01 -15.50
C VAL A 163 11.07 8.47 -16.75
N MET A 164 11.26 9.78 -16.94
CA MET A 164 11.95 10.35 -18.11
C MET A 164 13.47 10.45 -17.97
N ILE A 165 14.02 10.23 -16.77
CA ILE A 165 15.46 10.27 -16.46
C ILE A 165 15.97 8.84 -16.34
#